data_AF-A0A4P9YT26-F1
#
_entry.id   AF-A0A4P9YT26-F1
#
_cell.length_a   1.000
_cell.length_b   1.000
_cell.length_c   1.000
_cell.angle_alpha   90.00
_cell.angle_beta   90.00
_cell.angle_gamma   90.00
#
_symmetry.space_group_name_H-M   'P 1'
#
loop_
_entity.id
_entity.type
_entity.pdbx_description
1 polymer ?
#
loop_
_entity_poly.entity_id
_entity_poly.type
_entity_poly.pdbx_seq_one_letter_code
_entity_poly.pdbx_strand_id
1 'polypeptide(L)' 'MSDEGIQFADLVFHEEIGAGLFGSVHRGEYLATEVAIKECFRDTAFDFEKYFTREVDMLR' A
#
# COMPACT_ATOMS: atom_id res chain seq x y z
N MET A 1 2.06 -19.88 -15.65
CA MET A 1 1.21 -19.45 -14.52
C MET A 1 1.21 -17.94 -14.58
N SER A 2 0.06 -17.32 -14.83
CA SER A 2 -0.08 -15.87 -14.76
C SER A 2 0.12 -15.44 -13.31
N ASP A 3 0.98 -14.45 -13.07
CA ASP A 3 1.14 -13.83 -11.76
C ASP A 3 -0.17 -13.13 -11.37
N GLU A 4 -0.96 -13.75 -10.50
CA GLU A 4 -2.19 -13.16 -9.96
C GLU A 4 -1.82 -12.20 -8.82
N GLY A 5 -1.69 -10.91 -9.12
CA GLY A 5 -1.47 -9.85 -8.14
C GLY A 5 -0.91 -8.57 -8.74
N ILE A 6 -1.08 -7.45 -8.04
CA ILE A 6 -0.41 -6.18 -8.38
C ILE A 6 1.09 -6.39 -8.17
N GLN A 7 1.87 -6.29 -9.25
CA GLN A 7 3.32 -6.38 -9.16
C GLN A 7 3.87 -5.05 -8.66
N PHE A 8 4.78 -5.11 -7.68
CA PHE A 8 5.42 -3.90 -7.15
C PHE A 8 6.14 -3.11 -8.26
N ALA A 9 6.72 -3.81 -9.24
CA ALA A 9 7.41 -3.19 -10.37
C ALA A 9 6.50 -2.39 -11.31
N ASP A 10 5.17 -2.59 -11.25
CA ASP A 10 4.19 -1.85 -12.05
C ASP A 10 3.72 -0.57 -11.36
N LEU A 11 4.19 -0.30 -10.13
CA LEU A 11 3.89 0.90 -9.36
C LEU A 11 4.92 1.98 -9.64
N VAL A 12 4.44 3.19 -9.93
CA VAL A 12 5.25 4.41 -10.00
C VAL A 12 4.87 5.27 -8.80
N PHE A 13 5.85 5.59 -7.96
CA PHE A 13 5.67 6.46 -6.80
C PHE A 13 5.94 7.91 -7.19
N HIS A 14 5.06 8.80 -6.77
CA HIS A 14 5.23 10.25 -6.84
C HIS A 14 5.37 10.85 -5.43
N GLU A 15 4.88 12.07 -5.21
CA GLU A 15 4.98 12.76 -3.93
C GLU A 15 4.21 12.07 -2.79
N GLU A 16 4.72 12.19 -1.57
CA GLU A 16 3.96 11.84 -0.37
C GLU A 16 2.78 12.82 -0.19
N ILE A 17 1.59 12.27 0.00
CA ILE A 17 0.34 13.03 0.20
C ILE A 17 -0.25 12.84 1.60
N GLY A 18 0.34 11.98 2.43
CA GLY A 18 -0.02 11.83 3.83
C GLY A 18 0.91 10.88 4.59
N ALA A 19 1.04 11.09 5.90
CA ALA A 19 1.79 10.22 6.79
C ALA A 19 1.05 10.04 8.13
N GLY A 20 1.18 8.86 8.72
CA GLY A 20 0.61 8.55 10.01
C GLY A 20 1.34 7.40 10.69
N LEU A 21 0.80 6.96 11.84
CA LEU A 21 1.41 5.92 12.67
C LEU A 21 1.65 4.61 11.92
N PHE A 22 0.79 4.29 10.94
CA PHE A 22 0.82 3.01 10.23
C PHE A 22 1.66 3.02 8.95
N GLY A 23 2.15 4.18 8.50
CA GLY A 23 2.78 4.30 7.19
C GLY A 23 2.65 5.68 6.55
N SER A 24 3.13 5.77 5.31
CA SER A 24 2.97 6.89 4.40
C SER A 24 2.01 6.54 3.26
N VAL A 25 1.41 7.56 2.66
CA VAL A 25 0.58 7.47 1.46
C VAL A 25 1.19 8.37 0.41
N HIS A 26 1.44 7.81 -0.75
CA HIS A 26 1.99 8.51 -1.91
C HIS A 26 0.92 8.64 -3.00
N ARG A 27 0.95 9.75 -3.72
CA ARG A 27 0.36 9.78 -5.06
C ARG A 27 1.19 8.86 -5.95
N GLY A 28 0.56 8.16 -6.88
CA GLY A 28 1.27 7.22 -7.74
C GLY A 28 0.49 6.83 -8.98
N GLU A 29 1.09 5.95 -9.76
CA GLU A 29 0.46 5.34 -10.93
C GLU A 29 0.59 3.82 -10.88
N TYR A 30 -0.46 3.13 -11.30
CA TYR A 30 -0.47 1.70 -11.59
C TYR A 30 -0.98 1.49 -13.00
N LEU A 31 -0.13 1.01 -13.91
CA LEU A 31 -0.46 0.81 -15.33
C LEU A 31 -1.18 2.03 -15.95
N ALA A 32 -0.60 3.22 -15.77
CA ALA A 32 -1.12 4.53 -16.20
C ALA A 32 -2.43 4.98 -15.55
N THR A 33 -2.92 4.27 -14.53
CA THR A 33 -4.05 4.71 -13.69
C THR A 33 -3.50 5.45 -12.48
N GLU A 34 -3.99 6.66 -12.22
CA GLU A 34 -3.65 7.43 -11.02
C GLU A 34 -4.22 6.75 -9.78
N VAL A 35 -3.38 6.51 -8.77
CA VAL A 35 -3.72 5.78 -7.54
C VAL A 35 -3.07 6.42 -6.32
N ALA A 36 -3.60 6.08 -5.13
CA ALA A 36 -2.91 6.30 -3.87
C ALA A 36 -2.19 5.00 -3.45
N ILE A 37 -0.89 5.09 -3.17
CA ILE A 37 -0.06 3.95 -2.75
C ILE A 37 0.26 4.11 -1.27
N LYS A 38 -0.27 3.21 -0.42
CA LYS A 38 -0.01 3.20 1.02
C LYS A 38 1.17 2.28 1.34
N GLU A 39 2.31 2.85 1.69
CA GLU A 39 3.46 2.11 2.21
C GLU A 39 3.31 1.98 3.72
N CYS A 40 3.37 0.76 4.24
CA CYS A 40 3.18 0.51 5.66
C CYS A 40 4.52 0.25 6.36
N PHE A 41 4.74 0.91 7.49
CA PHE A 41 5.92 0.65 8.31
C PHE A 41 5.70 -0.59 9.16
N ARG A 42 6.64 -1.54 9.10
CA ARG A 42 6.68 -2.64 10.07
C ARG A 42 7.17 -2.09 11.40
N ASP A 43 6.24 -1.65 12.24
CA ASP A 43 6.54 -1.38 13.64
C ASP A 43 6.39 -2.67 14.45
N THR A 44 7.36 -2.95 15.31
CA THR A 44 7.32 -4.07 16.26
C THR A 44 6.39 -3.80 17.45
N ALA A 45 5.89 -2.57 17.62
CA ALA A 45 5.07 -2.15 18.76
C ALA A 45 3.64 -2.72 18.75
N PHE A 46 3.15 -3.25 17.61
CA PHE A 46 1.83 -3.86 17.51
C PHE A 46 1.81 -4.96 16.43
N ASP A 47 0.80 -5.82 16.48
CA ASP A 47 0.58 -6.89 15.49
C ASP A 47 0.10 -6.29 14.15
N PHE A 48 1.07 -5.78 13.39
CA PHE A 48 0.85 -5.09 12.12
C PHE A 48 0.09 -5.96 11.11
N GLU A 49 0.46 -7.24 10.98
CA GLU A 49 -0.14 -8.19 10.04
C GLU A 49 -1.65 -8.35 10.27
N LYS A 50 -2.08 -8.42 11.54
CA LYS A 50 -3.50 -8.49 11.90
C LYS A 50 -4.29 -7.27 11.44
N TYR A 51 -3.77 -6.06 11.68
CA TYR A 51 -4.48 -4.83 11.32
C TYR A 51 -4.47 -4.57 9.81
N PHE A 52 -3.35 -4.88 9.15
CA PHE A 52 -3.21 -4.77 7.70
C PHE A 52 -4.18 -5.70 6.97
N THR A 53 -4.21 -6.98 7.35
CA THR A 53 -5.11 -7.97 6.73
C THR A 53 -6.57 -7.54 6.87
N ARG A 54 -6.97 -7.03 8.04
CA ARG A 54 -8.32 -6.53 8.26
C ARG A 54 -8.67 -5.33 7.37
N GLU A 55 -7.73 -4.39 7.16
CA GLU A 55 -7.95 -3.25 6.28
C GLU A 55 -8.16 -3.70 4.83
N VAL A 56 -7.34 -4.64 4.34
CA VAL A 56 -7.47 -5.21 2.99
C VAL A 56 -8.78 -5.97 2.82
N ASP A 57 -9.16 -6.81 3.79
CA ASP A 57 -10.39 -7.59 3.72
C ASP A 57 -11.65 -6.73 3.75
N MET A 58 -11.64 -5.59 4.47
CA MET A 58 -12.77 -4.65 4.48
C MET A 58 -12.97 -3.90 3.16
N LEU A 59 -11.95 -3.82 2.31
CA LEU A 59 -11.95 -3.02 1.08
C LEU A 59 -12.11 -3.87 -0.20
N ARG A 60 -12.22 -5.20 -0.06
CA ARG A 60 -12.57 -6.12 -1.15
C ARG A 60 -14.08 -6.18 -1.38
#